data_AF-R1IDP3-F1
#
_entry.id   AF-R1IDP3-F1
#
_cell.length_a   1.000
_cell.length_b   1.000
_cell.length_c   1.000
_cell.angle_alpha   90.00
_cell.angle_beta   90.00
_cell.angle_gamma   90.00
#
_symmetry.space_group_name_H-M   'P 1'
#
loop_
_entity.id
_entity.type
_entity.pdbx_description
1 polymer ?
#
loop_
_entity_poly.entity_id
_entity_poly.type
_entity_poly.pdbx_seq_one_letter_code
_entity_poly.pdbx_strand_id
1 'polypeptide(L)' 'MIKLEDGLETIKGREELYFDVYSATGNDLKEFVFYIADREIFMKQFNEALSGHEVYPIEVNFYQDKEWSDLKKLQADFGI' A
#
# COMPACT_ATOMS: atom_id res chain seq x y z
N MET A 1 4.21 17.51 4.21
CA MET A 1 4.04 16.11 3.78
C MET A 1 4.49 15.20 4.90
N ILE A 2 3.73 14.16 5.21
CA ILE A 2 4.07 13.24 6.30
C ILE A 2 5.29 12.44 5.85
N LYS A 3 6.33 12.33 6.69
CA LYS A 3 7.59 11.62 6.36
C LYS A 3 7.38 10.18 5.86
N LEU A 4 6.30 9.53 6.29
CA LEU A 4 5.91 8.20 5.83
C LEU A 4 5.56 8.19 4.34
N GLU A 5 4.73 9.13 3.88
CA GLU A 5 4.30 9.21 2.47
C GLU A 5 5.50 9.38 1.54
N ASP A 6 6.41 10.27 1.90
CA ASP A 6 7.65 10.52 1.16
C ASP A 6 8.53 9.27 1.07
N GLY A 7 8.64 8.52 2.17
CA GLY A 7 9.34 7.22 2.19
C GLY A 7 8.68 6.19 1.28
N LEU A 8 7.35 6.09 1.27
CA LEU A 8 6.63 5.13 0.43
C LEU A 8 6.80 5.42 -1.06
N GLU A 9 6.93 6.68 -1.47
CA GLU A 9 7.23 7.05 -2.87
C GLU A 9 8.60 6.56 -3.34
N THR A 10 9.51 6.21 -2.43
CA THR A 10 10.84 5.68 -2.79
C THR A 10 10.85 4.18 -3.11
N ILE A 11 9.76 3.46 -2.86
CA ILE A 11 9.64 2.02 -3.14
C ILE A 11 9.69 1.79 -4.65
N LYS A 12 10.68 1.03 -5.12
CA LYS A 12 10.88 0.76 -6.55
C LYS A 12 9.99 -0.39 -7.04
N GLY A 13 9.68 -0.37 -8.33
CA GLY A 13 8.86 -1.41 -8.96
C GLY A 13 7.36 -1.11 -8.91
N ARG A 14 6.97 0.17 -8.89
CA ARG A 14 5.59 0.56 -9.20
C ARG A 14 5.22 0.01 -10.58
N GLU A 15 4.02 -0.56 -10.69
CA GLU A 15 3.47 -1.23 -11.87
C GLU A 15 4.09 -2.59 -12.25
N GLU A 16 5.15 -3.03 -11.55
CA GLU A 16 5.79 -4.35 -11.79
C GLU A 16 5.71 -5.26 -10.55
N LEU A 17 6.10 -4.73 -9.39
CA LEU A 17 6.09 -5.42 -8.11
C LEU A 17 4.88 -5.04 -7.26
N TYR A 18 4.37 -3.82 -7.41
CA TYR A 18 3.17 -3.37 -6.73
C TYR A 18 2.41 -2.31 -7.54
N PHE A 19 1.11 -2.20 -7.27
CA PHE A 19 0.23 -1.15 -7.75
C PHE A 19 -0.43 -0.46 -6.57
N ASP A 20 -0.34 0.86 -6.53
CA ASP A 20 -1.16 1.69 -5.65
C ASP A 20 -2.62 1.64 -6.10
N VAL A 21 -3.50 1.17 -5.21
CA VAL A 21 -4.94 1.03 -5.51
C VAL A 21 -5.67 2.28 -5.06
N TYR A 22 -5.52 2.63 -3.79
CA TYR A 22 -6.04 3.88 -3.23
C TYR A 22 -5.32 4.24 -1.94
N SER A 23 -5.43 5.51 -1.57
CA SER A 23 -5.11 5.97 -0.22
C SER A 23 -6.31 6.73 0.35
N ALA A 24 -6.67 6.46 1.59
CA ALA A 24 -7.77 7.09 2.28
C ALA A 24 -7.25 7.76 3.57
N THR A 25 -7.77 8.94 3.87
CA THR A 25 -7.49 9.63 5.14
C THR A 25 -8.80 9.90 5.84
N GLY A 26 -9.00 9.34 7.03
CA GLY A 26 -10.25 9.49 7.78
C GLY A 26 -10.10 8.98 9.21
N ASN A 27 -10.88 9.53 10.14
CA ASN A 27 -10.85 9.16 11.58
C ASN A 27 -9.44 9.10 12.19
N ASP A 28 -8.62 10.13 11.94
CA ASP A 28 -7.21 10.20 12.40
C ASP A 28 -6.31 9.05 11.92
N LEU A 29 -6.77 8.27 10.93
CA LEU A 29 -6.07 7.17 10.30
C LEU A 29 -5.79 7.47 8.83
N LYS A 30 -4.64 6.99 8.37
CA LYS A 30 -4.22 7.04 6.97
C LYS A 30 -4.05 5.60 6.50
N GLU A 31 -4.85 5.20 5.53
CA GLU A 31 -4.84 3.86 4.96
C GLU A 31 -4.22 3.91 3.57
N PHE A 32 -3.32 2.98 3.29
CA PHE A 32 -2.69 2.79 1.98
C PHE A 32 -2.94 1.36 1.51
N VAL A 33 -3.52 1.21 0.33
CA VAL A 33 -3.85 -0.10 -0.23
C VAL A 33 -3.04 -0.32 -1.49
N PHE A 34 -2.33 -1.46 -1.51
CA PHE A 34 -1.48 -1.88 -2.61
C PHE A 34 -1.85 -3.30 -3.06
N TYR A 35 -1.90 -3.52 -4.37
CA TYR A 35 -1.78 -4.87 -4.91
C TYR A 35 -0.31 -5.18 -5.11
N ILE A 36 0.15 -6.32 -4.61
CA ILE A 36 1.56 -6.71 -4.65
C ILE A 36 1.70 -8.05 -5.37
N ALA A 37 2.75 -8.19 -6.18
CA ALA A 37 3.06 -9.44 -6.87
C ALA A 37 3.72 -10.47 -5.95
N ASP A 38 4.62 -10.00 -5.07
CA ASP A 38 5.32 -10.83 -4.09
C ASP A 38 5.45 -10.12 -2.75
N ARG A 39 5.03 -10.80 -1.67
CA ARG A 39 5.00 -10.24 -0.32
C ARG A 39 6.40 -10.02 0.25
N GLU A 40 7.32 -10.96 0.06
CA GLU A 40 8.65 -10.89 0.67
C GLU A 40 9.49 -9.78 0.02
N ILE A 41 9.44 -9.69 -1.30
CA ILE A 41 10.13 -8.65 -2.07
C ILE A 41 9.55 -7.28 -1.71
N PHE A 42 8.21 -7.15 -1.66
CA PHE A 42 7.57 -5.89 -1.29
C PHE A 42 7.95 -5.45 0.12
N MET A 43 7.85 -6.34 1.12
CA MET A 43 8.21 -6.00 2.50
C MET A 43 9.68 -5.68 2.68
N LYS A 44 10.57 -6.31 1.93
CA LYS A 44 11.99 -5.95 1.94
C LYS A 44 12.19 -4.52 1.45
N GLN A 45 11.58 -4.15 0.33
CA GLN A 45 11.69 -2.78 -0.20
C GLN A 45 10.98 -1.75 0.68
N PHE A 46 9.83 -2.10 1.25
CA PHE A 46 9.10 -1.25 2.20
C PHE A 46 9.95 -0.91 3.42
N ASN A 47 10.60 -1.92 4.02
CA ASN A 47 11.49 -1.71 5.15
C ASN A 47 12.77 -0.94 4.76
N GLU A 48 13.29 -1.17 3.56
CA GLU A 48 14.46 -0.44 3.05
C GLU A 48 14.13 1.04 2.81
N ALA A 49 12.97 1.33 2.23
CA ALA A 49 12.45 2.67 1.98
C ALA A 49 12.22 3.47 3.27
N LEU A 50 11.77 2.81 4.34
CA LEU A 50 11.58 3.42 5.66
C LEU A 50 12.80 3.28 6.57
N SER A 51 13.92 2.76 6.07
CA SER A 51 15.13 2.57 6.86
C SER A 51 15.68 3.92 7.30
N GLY A 52 15.88 4.09 8.61
CA GLY A 52 16.31 5.37 9.21
C GLY A 52 15.16 6.28 9.64
N HIS A 53 13.91 5.87 9.43
CA HIS A 53 12.75 6.54 10.01
C HIS A 53 12.49 6.06 11.44
N GLU A 54 11.75 6.89 12.18
CA GLU A 54 11.22 6.55 13.49
C GLU A 54 10.19 5.42 13.36
N VAL A 55 10.07 4.55 14.35
CA VAL A 55 9.08 3.46 14.31
C VAL A 55 7.67 4.07 14.31
N TYR A 56 6.94 3.87 13.21
CA TYR A 56 5.56 4.32 13.09
C TYR A 56 4.61 3.26 13.68
N PRO A 57 3.55 3.67 14.41
CA PRO A 57 2.48 2.78 14.80
C PRO A 57 1.60 2.47 13.58
N ILE A 58 2.06 1.55 12.74
CA ILE A 58 1.34 1.09 11.55
C ILE A 58 0.91 -0.36 11.71
N GLU A 59 -0.27 -0.69 11.21
CA GLU A 59 -0.73 -2.06 11.07
C GLU A 59 -0.67 -2.45 9.59
N VAL A 60 -0.05 -3.59 9.29
CA VAL A 60 0.08 -4.11 7.93
C VAL A 60 -0.73 -5.38 7.81
N ASN A 61 -1.80 -5.34 7.03
CA ASN A 61 -2.68 -6.47 6.77
C ASN A 61 -2.47 -7.00 5.36
N PHE A 62 -2.31 -8.33 5.23
CA PHE A 62 -2.21 -9.01 3.94
C PHE A 62 -3.41 -9.90 3.72
N TYR A 63 -4.11 -9.68 2.62
CA TYR A 63 -5.21 -10.51 2.18
C TYR A 63 -4.96 -11.00 0.76
N GLN A 64 -5.30 -12.26 0.50
CA GLN A 64 -5.17 -12.84 -0.82
C GLN A 64 -6.53 -12.79 -1.52
N ASP A 65 -6.73 -11.75 -2.34
CA ASP A 65 -7.95 -11.58 -3.12
C ASP A 65 -7.78 -12.16 -4.53
N LYS A 66 -7.80 -13.50 -4.63
CA LYS A 66 -7.65 -14.18 -5.94
C LYS A 66 -8.76 -13.82 -6.93
N GLU A 67 -9.94 -13.44 -6.42
CA GLU A 67 -11.13 -13.19 -7.23
C GLU A 67 -11.29 -11.71 -7.60
N TRP A 68 -10.37 -10.85 -7.14
CA TRP A 68 -10.42 -9.39 -7.34
C TRP A 68 -11.73 -8.79 -6.83
N SER A 69 -12.27 -9.36 -5.76
CA SER A 69 -13.54 -8.96 -5.15
C SER A 69 -13.51 -7.51 -4.66
N ASP A 70 -12.36 -7.06 -4.14
CA ASP A 70 -12.19 -5.69 -3.64
C ASP A 70 -12.16 -4.69 -4.81
N LEU A 71 -11.40 -5.01 -5.87
CA LEU A 71 -11.39 -4.21 -7.10
C LEU A 71 -12.79 -4.14 -7.74
N LYS A 72 -13.51 -5.27 -7.80
CA LYS A 72 -14.88 -5.33 -8.34
C LYS A 72 -15.85 -4.46 -7.53
N LYS A 73 -15.72 -4.45 -6.20
CA LYS A 73 -16.49 -3.54 -5.34
C LYS A 73 -16.15 -2.09 -5.63
N LEU A 74 -14.87 -1.76 -5.74
CA LEU A 74 -14.41 -0.41 -6.10
C LEU A 74 -14.98 0.04 -7.45
N GLN A 75 -14.90 -0.80 -8.49
CA GLN A 75 -15.50 -0.50 -9.80
C GLN A 75 -17.02 -0.27 -9.69
N ALA A 76 -17.72 -1.09 -8.89
CA ALA A 76 -19.16 -0.93 -8.68
C ALA A 76 -19.52 0.35 -7.92
N ASP A 77 -18.73 0.75 -6.93
CA ASP A 77 -18.95 1.95 -6.11
C ASP A 77 -18.64 3.25 -6.88
N PHE A 78 -17.59 3.22 -7.70
CA PHE A 78 -17.14 4.38 -8.48
C PHE A 78 -17.66 4.40 -9.93
N GLY A 79 -18.40 3.37 -10.38
CA GLY A 79 -19.07 3.33 -11.68
C GLY A 79 -18.12 3.32 -12.90
N ILE A 80 -16.92 2.76 -12.75
CA ILE A 80 -15.86 2.71 -13.79
C ILE A 80 -15.78 1.31 -14.40
#